data_AF-A0A202CGY8-F1
#
_entry.id   AF-A0A202CGY8-F1
#
_cell.length_a   1.000
_cell.length_b   1.000
_cell.length_c   1.000
_cell.angle_alpha   90.00
_cell.angle_beta   90.00
_cell.angle_gamma   90.00
#
_symmetry.space_group_name_H-M   'P 1'
#
loop_
_entity.id
_entity.type
_entity.pdbx_description
1 polymer ?
#
loop_
_entity_poly.entity_id
_entity_poly.type
_entity_poly.pdbx_seq_one_letter_code
_entity_poly.pdbx_strand_id
1 'polypeptide(L)'
;RQSAADLTSMDFPGYAIGGLSVGEPKHLMYGVLDYTVPLLPSNKPRYLMGVGSPDALIEGSIRGVDMFDCVLPTRIARNGTTMTSQGRLVVR
;
A
#
# COMPACT_ATOMS: atom_id res chain seq x y z
N ARG A 1 3.96 0.85 -16.75
CA ARG A 1 4.02 -0.24 -17.76
C ARG A 1 5.45 -0.68 -18.05
N GLN A 2 6.31 0.17 -18.61
CA GLN A 2 7.72 -0.19 -18.91
C GLN A 2 8.44 -0.81 -17.70
N SER A 3 8.43 -0.12 -16.55
CA SER A 3 9.04 -0.62 -15.31
C SER A 3 8.51 -2.00 -14.87
N ALA A 4 7.21 -2.27 -15.02
CA ALA A 4 6.65 -3.58 -14.68
C ALA A 4 7.16 -4.67 -15.64
N ALA A 5 7.23 -4.39 -16.95
CA ALA A 5 7.77 -5.33 -17.94
C ALA A 5 9.25 -5.62 -17.68
N ASP A 6 10.06 -4.59 -17.41
CA ASP A 6 11.48 -4.76 -17.14
C ASP A 6 11.72 -5.59 -15.88
N LEU A 7 11.06 -5.24 -14.77
CA LEU A 7 11.21 -5.97 -13.51
C LEU A 7 10.72 -7.42 -13.61
N THR A 8 9.61 -7.66 -14.30
CA THR A 8 9.07 -9.02 -14.45
C THR A 8 9.95 -9.89 -15.35
N SER A 9 10.66 -9.31 -16.31
CA SER A 9 11.66 -10.03 -17.12
C SER A 9 12.86 -10.54 -16.30
N MET A 10 13.12 -9.94 -15.14
CA MET A 10 14.22 -10.32 -14.23
C MET A 10 13.82 -11.38 -13.18
N ASP A 11 12.54 -11.75 -13.11
CA ASP A 11 12.03 -12.85 -12.29
C ASP A 11 12.30 -12.79 -10.75
N PHE A 12 12.25 -11.61 -10.14
CA PHE A 12 12.38 -11.44 -8.68
C PHE A 12 11.37 -12.28 -7.86
N PRO A 13 11.68 -12.63 -6.59
CA PRO A 13 10.77 -13.40 -5.74
C PRO A 13 9.48 -12.65 -5.36
N GLY A 14 9.45 -11.33 -5.49
CA GLY A 14 8.28 -10.47 -5.25
C GLY A 14 8.49 -9.08 -5.86
N TYR A 15 7.42 -8.30 -5.96
CA TYR A 15 7.42 -7.01 -6.65
C TYR A 15 6.84 -5.90 -5.77
N ALA A 16 7.64 -4.88 -5.53
CA ALA A 16 7.19 -3.69 -4.80
C ALA A 16 6.55 -2.67 -5.75
N ILE A 17 5.51 -2.00 -5.25
CA ILE A 17 4.85 -0.87 -5.86
C ILE A 17 5.29 0.36 -5.06
N GLY A 18 6.30 1.06 -5.59
CA GLY A 18 6.83 2.29 -5.04
C GLY A 18 6.29 3.54 -5.76
N GLY A 19 6.64 4.72 -5.25
CA GLY A 19 6.24 6.00 -5.85
C GLY A 19 4.79 6.39 -5.58
N LEU A 20 4.10 5.64 -4.71
CA LEU A 20 2.79 5.95 -4.15
C LEU A 20 2.94 6.33 -2.67
N SER A 21 1.94 7.00 -2.10
CA SER A 21 1.97 7.63 -0.78
C SER A 21 2.93 8.81 -0.65
N VAL A 22 3.05 9.62 -1.71
CA VAL A 22 3.90 10.82 -1.77
C VAL A 22 3.12 12.13 -1.62
N GLY A 23 1.82 12.05 -1.36
CA GLY A 23 0.93 13.20 -1.12
C GLY A 23 -0.24 13.28 -2.11
N GLU A 24 -0.36 12.31 -3.01
CA GLU A 24 -1.47 12.20 -3.94
C GLU A 24 -2.79 11.85 -3.22
N PRO A 25 -3.95 12.28 -3.75
CA PRO A 25 -5.25 11.84 -3.28
C PRO A 25 -5.43 10.31 -3.38
N LYS A 26 -6.14 9.72 -2.42
CA LYS A 26 -6.38 8.26 -2.36
C LYS A 26 -6.97 7.67 -3.65
N HIS A 27 -7.92 8.35 -4.28
CA HIS A 27 -8.52 7.86 -5.51
C HIS A 27 -7.51 7.76 -6.67
N LEU A 28 -6.51 8.64 -6.72
CA LEU A 28 -5.43 8.55 -7.72
C LEU A 28 -4.51 7.38 -7.39
N MET A 29 -4.11 7.22 -6.13
CA MET A 29 -3.34 6.06 -5.68
C MET A 29 -4.04 4.75 -6.06
N TYR A 30 -5.34 4.63 -5.78
CA TYR A 30 -6.15 3.47 -6.14
C TYR A 30 -6.24 3.26 -7.65
N GLY A 31 -6.43 4.32 -8.44
CA GLY A 31 -6.42 4.22 -9.90
C GLY A 31 -5.06 3.74 -10.46
N VAL A 32 -3.94 4.14 -9.84
CA VAL A 32 -2.61 3.64 -10.21
C VAL A 32 -2.47 2.16 -9.82
N LEU A 33 -3.02 1.73 -8.68
CA LEU A 33 -3.04 0.31 -8.30
C LEU A 33 -3.86 -0.53 -9.30
N ASP A 34 -5.06 -0.07 -9.66
CA ASP A 34 -5.94 -0.73 -10.62
C ASP A 34 -5.24 -0.94 -11.98
N TYR A 35 -4.38 0.00 -12.37
CA TYR A 35 -3.57 -0.11 -13.58
C TYR A 35 -2.32 -0.99 -13.41
N THR A 36 -1.64 -0.90 -12.26
CA THR A 36 -0.29 -1.46 -12.07
C THR A 36 -0.33 -2.91 -11.60
N VAL A 37 -1.22 -3.27 -10.67
CA VAL A 37 -1.28 -4.61 -10.09
C VAL A 37 -1.53 -5.71 -11.13
N PRO A 38 -2.43 -5.53 -12.13
CA PRO A 38 -2.62 -6.52 -13.20
C PRO A 38 -1.40 -6.77 -14.07
N LEU A 39 -0.41 -5.85 -14.08
CA LEU A 39 0.84 -6.00 -14.82
C LEU A 39 1.89 -6.82 -14.06
N LEU A 40 1.65 -7.13 -12.78
CA LEU A 40 2.55 -7.90 -11.93
C LEU A 40 2.09 -9.36 -11.83
N PRO A 41 3.01 -10.34 -11.75
CA PRO A 41 2.67 -11.75 -11.63
C PRO A 41 1.76 -12.00 -10.41
N SER A 42 0.71 -12.81 -10.59
CA SER A 42 -0.24 -13.13 -9.52
C SER A 42 0.23 -14.24 -8.58
N ASN A 43 1.26 -14.98 -8.98
CA ASN A 43 1.89 -16.04 -8.20
C ASN A 43 3.05 -15.55 -7.33
N LYS A 44 3.28 -14.22 -7.25
CA LYS A 44 4.38 -13.61 -6.51
C LYS A 44 3.86 -12.48 -5.62
N PRO A 45 4.40 -12.28 -4.40
CA PRO A 45 3.94 -11.24 -3.50
C PRO A 45 4.10 -9.84 -4.09
N ARG A 46 3.09 -9.00 -3.87
CA ARG A 46 3.05 -7.60 -4.26
C ARG A 46 3.06 -6.72 -3.02
N TYR A 47 4.04 -5.83 -2.93
CA TYR A 47 4.29 -5.02 -1.75
C TYR A 47 4.03 -3.54 -2.01
N LEU A 48 3.02 -2.94 -1.38
CA LEU A 48 2.76 -1.50 -1.46
C LEU A 48 3.52 -0.75 -0.37
N MET A 49 4.52 0.02 -0.80
CA MET A 49 5.47 0.67 0.11
C MET A 49 4.89 1.95 0.72
N GLY A 50 5.04 2.12 2.03
CA GLY A 50 4.74 3.37 2.76
C GLY A 50 3.26 3.63 3.06
N VAL A 51 2.34 2.73 2.68
CA VAL A 51 0.91 2.86 2.89
C VAL A 51 0.47 2.09 4.13
N GLY A 52 -0.33 2.73 5.00
CA GLY A 52 -0.83 2.03 6.19
C GLY A 52 -2.00 2.64 6.93
N SER A 53 -2.78 3.53 6.31
CA SER A 53 -4.10 3.85 6.87
C SER A 53 -5.02 2.61 6.73
N PRO A 54 -5.85 2.28 7.75
CA PRO A 54 -6.65 1.05 7.71
C PRO A 54 -7.50 0.87 6.45
N ASP A 55 -8.10 1.96 5.96
CA ASP A 55 -8.89 1.96 4.74
C ASP A 55 -8.04 1.68 3.49
N ALA A 56 -6.81 2.20 3.43
CA ALA A 56 -5.89 1.94 2.32
C ALA A 56 -5.34 0.52 2.34
N LEU A 57 -5.19 -0.09 3.52
CA LEU A 57 -4.85 -1.51 3.63
C LEU A 57 -5.96 -2.38 3.02
N ILE A 58 -7.22 -2.11 3.38
CA ILE A 58 -8.38 -2.84 2.84
C ILE A 58 -8.49 -2.66 1.32
N GLU A 59 -8.49 -1.41 0.85
CA GLU A 59 -8.58 -1.08 -0.57
C GLU A 59 -7.41 -1.64 -1.39
N GLY A 60 -6.19 -1.63 -0.82
CA GLY A 60 -5.01 -2.22 -1.44
C GLY A 60 -5.11 -3.75 -1.53
N SER A 61 -5.55 -4.41 -0.47
CA SER A 61 -5.74 -5.87 -0.47
C SER A 61 -6.82 -6.32 -1.45
N ILE A 62 -7.94 -5.60 -1.55
CA ILE A 62 -8.98 -5.85 -2.56
C ILE A 62 -8.40 -5.76 -3.99
N ARG A 63 -7.42 -4.88 -4.20
CA ARG A 63 -6.71 -4.71 -5.48
C ARG A 63 -5.56 -5.69 -5.70
N GLY A 64 -5.34 -6.64 -4.79
CA GLY A 64 -4.34 -7.70 -4.94
C GLY A 64 -2.94 -7.32 -4.48
N VAL A 65 -2.82 -6.42 -3.49
CA VAL A 65 -1.58 -6.18 -2.74
C VAL A 65 -1.52 -7.11 -1.52
N ASP A 66 -0.35 -7.71 -1.29
CA ASP A 66 -0.13 -8.74 -0.28
C ASP A 66 0.65 -8.24 0.95
N MET A 67 1.46 -7.19 0.78
CA MET A 67 2.33 -6.65 1.84
C MET A 67 2.25 -5.14 1.91
N PHE A 68 2.42 -4.59 3.11
CA PHE A 68 2.36 -3.17 3.41
C PHE A 68 3.33 -2.81 4.53
N ASP A 69 3.78 -1.56 4.55
CA ASP A 69 4.51 -0.99 5.68
C ASP A 69 4.09 0.47 5.89
N CYS A 70 4.06 0.93 7.14
CA CYS A 70 3.86 2.34 7.41
C CYS A 70 4.30 2.70 8.84
N VAL A 71 4.82 3.92 8.99
CA VAL A 71 5.11 4.50 10.30
C VAL A 71 3.86 5.01 11.04
N LEU A 72 2.73 5.15 10.34
CA LEU A 72 1.48 5.72 10.86
C LEU A 72 1.09 5.16 12.24
N PRO A 73 0.93 3.83 12.45
CA PRO A 73 0.46 3.30 13.73
C PRO A 73 1.38 3.68 14.90
N THR A 74 2.71 3.57 14.72
CA THR A 74 3.65 3.92 15.78
C THR A 74 3.73 5.43 16.01
N ARG A 75 3.63 6.25 14.95
CA ARG A 75 3.68 7.71 15.04
C ARG A 75 2.47 8.28 15.76
N ILE A 76 1.25 7.83 15.43
CA ILE A 76 0.03 8.36 16.05
C ILE A 76 -0.09 7.91 17.52
N ALA A 77 0.35 6.70 17.84
CA ALA A 77 0.38 6.19 19.21
C ALA A 77 1.26 7.07 20.12
N ARG A 78 2.47 7.43 19.67
CA ARG A 78 3.36 8.35 20.41
C ARG A 78 2.77 9.75 20.59
N ASN A 79 1.84 10.17 19.73
CA ASN A 79 1.13 11.44 19.80
C ASN A 79 -0.27 11.32 20.42
N GLY A 80 -0.51 10.29 21.24
CA GLY A 80 -1.75 10.20 22.02
C GLY A 80 -2.99 9.80 21.23
N THR A 81 -2.82 9.17 20.07
CA THR A 81 -3.94 8.69 19.25
C THR A 81 -3.91 7.16 19.16
N THR A 82 -5.05 6.52 19.40
CA THR A 82 -5.25 5.08 19.16
C THR A 82 -6.21 4.84 18.00
N MET A 83 -6.01 3.75 17.27
CA MET A 83 -6.92 3.29 16.22
C MET A 83 -7.76 2.14 16.76
N THR A 84 -9.08 2.24 16.64
CA THR A 84 -10.04 1.23 17.11
C THR A 84 -10.90 0.74 15.96
N SER A 85 -11.71 -0.30 16.19
CA SER A 85 -12.72 -0.75 15.20
C SER A 85 -13.80 0.29 14.92
N GLN A 86 -13.97 1.29 15.81
CA GLN A 86 -14.90 2.42 15.63
C GLN A 86 -14.19 3.67 15.09
N GLY A 87 -12.93 3.54 14.67
CA GLY A 87 -12.13 4.63 14.12
C GLY A 87 -11.12 5.22 15.10
N ARG A 88 -10.66 6.42 14.80
CA ARG A 88 -9.58 7.12 15.51
C ARG A 88 -10.08 7.72 16.82
N LEU A 89 -9.39 7.43 17.92
CA LEU A 89 -9.64 8.03 19.23
C LEU A 89 -8.39 8.77 19.71
N VAL A 90 -8.56 10.01 20.17
CA VAL A 90 -7.50 10.79 20.84
C VAL A 90 -7.63 10.56 22.34
N VAL A 91 -6.57 10.04 22.96
CA VAL A 91 -6.54 9.59 24.37
C VAL A 91 -5.65 10.45 25.26
N ARG A 92 -4.92 11.41 24.68
CA ARG A 92 -4.09 12.40 25.39
C ARG A 92 -4.25 13.77 24.76
#